data_AF-A0A6A4C2T2-F1
#
_entry.id   AF-A0A6A4C2T2-F1
#
_cell.length_a   1.000
_cell.length_b   1.000
_cell.length_c   1.000
_cell.angle_alpha   90.00
_cell.angle_beta   90.00
_cell.angle_gamma   90.00
#
_symmetry.space_group_name_H-M   'P 1'
#
loop_
_entity.id
_entity.type
_entity.pdbx_description
1 polymer ?
#
loop_
_entity_poly.entity_id
_entity_poly.type
_entity_poly.pdbx_seq_one_letter_code
_entity_poly.pdbx_strand_id
1 'polypeptide(L)'
;MERKAYQVVDDYRAHREDYREHMDHAPRLFLIMRGLPESGKSAFAQEVARYTDQVGLHTLICSADNFFQRGGGYVFDRSRLHEAHETCYTQCREALERDLDRGVDIVIVDNTNLREHEFERYLDLHILCLSPILAGWAVKSC
;
A
#
# COMPACT_ATOMS: atom_id res chain seq x y z
N MET A 1 -5.79 -8.22 -15.37
CA MET A 1 -5.17 -7.37 -14.34
C MET A 1 -6.27 -6.63 -13.60
N GLU A 2 -7.11 -5.89 -14.32
CA GLU A 2 -8.32 -5.21 -13.83
C GLU A 2 -9.21 -6.05 -12.88
N ARG A 3 -9.65 -7.24 -13.32
CA ARG A 3 -10.48 -8.12 -12.46
C ARG A 3 -9.86 -8.42 -11.09
N LYS A 4 -8.53 -8.53 -11.00
CA LYS A 4 -7.84 -8.78 -9.73
C LYS A 4 -7.78 -7.53 -8.86
N ALA A 5 -7.57 -6.36 -9.46
CA ALA A 5 -7.56 -5.09 -8.74
C ALA A 5 -8.94 -4.82 -8.12
N TYR A 6 -10.01 -5.07 -8.88
CA TYR A 6 -11.38 -4.89 -8.39
C TYR A 6 -11.69 -5.84 -7.24
N GLN A 7 -11.33 -7.12 -7.39
CA GLN A 7 -11.53 -8.12 -6.34
C GLN A 7 -10.89 -7.69 -5.02
N VAL A 8 -9.66 -7.16 -5.04
CA VAL A 8 -8.97 -6.68 -3.82
C VAL A 8 -9.76 -5.56 -3.12
N VAL A 9 -10.31 -4.61 -3.88
CA VAL A 9 -11.08 -3.50 -3.32
C VAL A 9 -12.45 -3.98 -2.82
N ASP A 10 -13.11 -4.87 -3.55
CA ASP A 10 -14.40 -5.44 -3.15
C ASP A 10 -14.27 -6.29 -1.88
N ASP A 11 -13.22 -7.11 -1.77
CA ASP A 11 -12.90 -7.89 -0.57
C ASP A 11 -12.65 -6.97 0.63
N TYR A 12 -11.87 -5.90 0.44
CA TYR A 12 -11.65 -4.89 1.48
C TYR A 12 -12.94 -4.21 1.90
N ARG A 13 -13.82 -3.84 0.97
CA ARG A 13 -15.11 -3.20 1.28
C ARG A 13 -16.00 -4.12 2.10
N ALA A 14 -16.11 -5.39 1.71
CA ALA A 14 -16.88 -6.38 2.46
C ALA A 14 -16.33 -6.52 3.88
N HIS A 15 -15.01 -6.70 4.01
CA HIS A 15 -14.36 -6.77 5.33
C HIS A 15 -14.58 -5.50 6.15
N ARG A 16 -14.50 -4.31 5.55
CA ARG A 16 -14.67 -3.03 6.26
C ARG A 16 -16.08 -2.89 6.82
N GLU A 17 -17.10 -3.29 6.07
CA GLU A 17 -18.51 -3.27 6.53
C GLU A 17 -18.70 -4.21 7.72
N ASP A 18 -18.20 -5.45 7.65
CA ASP A 18 -18.33 -6.46 8.71
C ASP A 18 -17.71 -5.99 10.05
N TYR A 19 -16.60 -5.24 10.00
CA TYR A 19 -15.89 -4.75 11.18
C TYR A 19 -16.43 -3.42 11.72
N ARG A 20 -17.21 -2.68 10.93
CA ARG A 20 -17.76 -1.37 11.33
C ARG A 20 -18.73 -1.47 12.51
N GLU A 21 -19.27 -2.66 12.75
CA GLU A 21 -20.17 -2.94 13.87
C GLU A 21 -19.43 -3.21 15.19
N HIS A 22 -18.11 -3.45 15.15
CA HIS A 22 -17.35 -4.01 16.29
C HIS A 22 -16.10 -3.22 16.70
N MET A 23 -15.68 -2.22 15.93
CA MET A 23 -14.50 -1.40 16.22
C MET A 23 -14.84 0.09 16.25
N ASP A 24 -14.15 0.84 17.12
CA ASP A 24 -14.22 2.31 17.17
C ASP A 24 -13.70 2.97 15.88
N HIS A 25 -13.12 2.18 14.98
CA HIS A 25 -12.24 2.60 13.90
C HIS A 25 -12.35 1.66 12.70
N ALA A 26 -12.46 2.19 11.48
CA ALA A 26 -12.51 1.37 10.27
C ALA A 26 -11.12 0.77 9.94
N PRO A 27 -11.04 -0.52 9.56
CA PRO A 27 -9.76 -1.13 9.17
C PRO A 27 -9.19 -0.50 7.90
N ARG A 28 -7.87 -0.45 7.79
CA ARG A 28 -7.12 -0.03 6.59
C ARG A 28 -6.51 -1.24 5.90
N LEU A 29 -6.46 -1.20 4.57
CA LEU A 29 -5.74 -2.20 3.79
C LEU A 29 -4.33 -1.71 3.46
N PHE A 30 -3.31 -2.49 3.82
CA PHE A 30 -1.93 -2.23 3.44
C PHE A 30 -1.42 -3.24 2.41
N LEU A 31 -1.19 -2.79 1.17
CA LEU A 31 -0.74 -3.63 0.06
C LEU A 31 0.75 -3.40 -0.21
N ILE A 32 1.57 -4.42 0.04
CA ILE A 32 3.00 -4.37 -0.25
C ILE A 32 3.25 -5.11 -1.56
N MET A 33 3.58 -4.37 -2.63
CA MET A 33 3.87 -5.00 -3.91
C MET A 33 5.27 -5.60 -3.94
N ARG A 34 5.43 -6.71 -4.65
CA ARG A 34 6.71 -7.40 -4.80
C ARG A 34 6.82 -8.02 -6.19
N GLY A 35 7.95 -7.82 -6.85
CA GLY A 35 8.20 -8.38 -8.18
C GLY A 35 9.18 -7.56 -9.00
N LEU A 36 9.72 -8.19 -10.05
CA LEU A 36 10.71 -7.57 -10.94
C LEU A 36 10.20 -6.26 -11.55
N PRO A 37 11.08 -5.31 -11.90
CA PRO A 37 10.72 -4.18 -12.75
C PRO A 37 9.91 -4.63 -13.97
N GLU A 38 9.02 -3.77 -14.47
CA GLU A 38 8.15 -4.03 -15.64
C GLU A 38 7.14 -5.18 -15.49
N SER A 39 7.03 -5.81 -14.32
CA SER A 39 6.04 -6.88 -14.07
C SER A 39 4.58 -6.40 -13.95
N GLY A 40 4.29 -5.12 -14.25
CA GLY A 40 2.95 -4.53 -14.17
C GLY A 40 2.46 -4.13 -12.77
N LYS A 41 3.35 -4.02 -11.77
CA LYS A 41 2.98 -3.60 -10.38
C LYS A 41 2.39 -2.20 -10.34
N SER A 42 3.06 -1.22 -10.92
CA SER A 42 2.58 0.17 -10.95
C SER A 42 1.23 0.28 -11.68
N ALA A 43 1.05 -0.47 -12.78
CA ALA A 43 -0.23 -0.55 -13.46
C ALA A 43 -1.32 -1.17 -12.57
N PHE A 44 -1.00 -2.22 -11.81
CA PHE A 44 -1.92 -2.82 -10.85
C PHE A 44 -2.28 -1.85 -9.71
N ALA A 45 -1.31 -1.16 -9.11
CA ALA A 45 -1.57 -0.17 -8.05
C ALA A 45 -2.43 1.00 -8.54
N GLN A 46 -2.17 1.50 -9.75
CA GLN A 46 -3.00 2.53 -10.38
C GLN A 46 -4.43 2.03 -10.61
N GLU A 47 -4.59 0.78 -11.05
CA GLU A 47 -5.93 0.21 -11.27
C GLU A 47 -6.70 0.01 -9.96
N VAL A 48 -6.02 -0.41 -8.89
CA VAL A 48 -6.59 -0.44 -7.54
C VAL A 48 -7.04 0.97 -7.15
N ALA A 49 -6.14 1.96 -7.20
CA ALA A 49 -6.46 3.34 -6.83
C ALA A 49 -7.64 3.92 -7.63
N ARG A 50 -7.68 3.66 -8.94
CA ARG A 50 -8.78 4.10 -9.82
C ARG A 50 -10.11 3.51 -9.39
N TYR A 51 -10.16 2.22 -9.11
CA TYR A 51 -11.40 1.57 -8.69
C TYR A 51 -11.79 1.97 -7.26
N THR A 52 -10.81 2.15 -6.36
CA THR A 52 -11.03 2.66 -5.00
C THR A 52 -11.71 4.04 -5.00
N ASP A 53 -11.26 4.94 -5.88
CA ASP A 53 -11.89 6.26 -6.07
C ASP A 53 -13.34 6.15 -6.57
N GLN A 54 -13.60 5.25 -7.53
CA GLN A 54 -14.95 5.01 -8.06
C GLN A 54 -15.96 4.53 -7.02
N VAL A 55 -15.49 3.86 -5.97
CA VAL A 55 -16.34 3.33 -4.89
C VAL A 55 -16.36 4.23 -3.66
N GLY A 56 -15.82 5.45 -3.76
CA GLY A 56 -15.88 6.47 -2.71
C GLY A 56 -14.90 6.23 -1.55
N LEU A 57 -13.80 5.55 -1.82
CA LEU A 57 -12.70 5.29 -0.88
C LEU A 57 -11.44 6.00 -1.35
N HIS A 58 -10.45 6.09 -0.48
CA HIS A 58 -9.19 6.78 -0.77
C HIS A 58 -7.97 5.87 -0.70
N THR A 59 -7.12 5.98 -1.72
CA THR A 59 -5.86 5.22 -1.83
C THR A 59 -4.65 6.15 -1.81
N LEU A 60 -3.60 5.76 -1.09
CA LEU A 60 -2.27 6.35 -1.17
C LEU A 60 -1.29 5.36 -1.77
N ILE A 61 -0.61 5.74 -2.87
CA ILE A 61 0.48 4.96 -3.45
C ILE A 61 1.81 5.59 -3.03
N CYS A 62 2.60 4.82 -2.27
CA CYS A 62 3.95 5.16 -1.85
C CYS A 62 4.96 4.44 -2.74
N SER A 63 5.86 5.19 -3.39
CA SER A 63 6.94 4.61 -4.20
C SER A 63 8.25 5.35 -3.95
N ALA A 64 9.35 4.62 -3.87
CA ALA A 64 10.68 5.21 -3.80
C ALA A 64 11.04 5.94 -5.10
N ASP A 65 10.46 5.57 -6.25
CA ASP A 65 10.73 6.24 -7.53
C ASP A 65 10.22 7.68 -7.56
N ASN A 66 9.15 7.99 -6.81
CA ASN A 66 8.60 9.35 -6.69
C ASN A 66 9.64 10.35 -6.15
N PHE A 67 10.59 9.89 -5.34
CA PHE A 67 11.66 10.73 -4.79
C PHE A 67 12.62 11.25 -5.88
N PHE A 68 12.77 10.50 -6.97
CA PHE A 68 13.58 10.88 -8.13
C PHE A 68 12.79 11.69 -9.16
N GLN A 69 11.49 11.85 -8.97
CA GLN A 69 10.65 12.70 -9.81
C GLN A 69 10.74 14.14 -9.32
N ARG A 70 11.33 15.01 -10.16
CA ARG A 70 11.44 16.46 -9.91
C ARG A 70 10.71 17.22 -11.00
N GLY A 71 10.39 18.50 -10.78
CA GLY A 71 9.60 19.36 -11.68
C GLY A 71 10.13 19.58 -13.12
N GLY A 72 11.06 18.76 -13.59
CA GLY A 72 11.54 18.67 -14.97
C GLY A 72 11.83 17.24 -15.45
N GLY A 73 11.42 16.19 -14.71
CA GLY A 73 11.58 14.79 -15.12
C GLY A 73 12.10 13.86 -14.03
N TYR A 74 12.35 12.61 -14.42
CA TYR A 74 12.92 11.57 -13.57
C TYR A 74 14.46 11.64 -13.61
N VAL A 75 15.09 11.80 -12.45
CA VAL A 75 16.56 11.86 -12.32
C VAL A 75 17.01 10.87 -11.25
N PHE A 76 17.38 9.66 -11.68
CA PHE A 76 17.86 8.63 -10.78
C PHE A 76 19.26 8.93 -10.25
N ASP A 77 19.42 8.87 -8.93
CA ASP A 77 20.70 8.98 -8.25
C ASP A 77 20.86 7.83 -7.26
N ARG A 78 21.70 6.87 -7.62
CA ARG A 78 21.97 5.68 -6.81
C ARG A 78 22.51 6.02 -5.41
N SER A 79 23.24 7.13 -5.25
CA SER A 79 23.78 7.53 -3.95
C SER A 79 22.69 7.92 -2.95
N ARG A 80 21.51 8.28 -3.45
CA ARG A 80 20.34 8.69 -2.67
C ARG A 80 19.26 7.60 -2.58
N LEU A 81 19.56 6.38 -3.01
CA LEU A 81 18.60 5.28 -2.99
C LEU A 81 18.11 4.97 -1.57
N HIS A 82 19.00 5.05 -0.58
CA HIS A 82 18.61 4.90 0.82
C HIS A 82 17.58 5.96 1.24
N GLU A 83 17.85 7.23 0.95
CA GLU A 83 16.95 8.36 1.24
C GLU A 83 15.58 8.20 0.55
N ALA A 84 15.57 7.69 -0.69
CA ALA A 84 14.35 7.39 -1.43
C ALA A 84 13.50 6.31 -0.75
N HIS A 85 14.14 5.21 -0.31
CA HIS A 85 13.44 4.16 0.44
C HIS A 85 12.96 4.63 1.82
N GLU A 86 13.76 5.42 2.55
CA GLU A 86 13.34 6.00 3.83
C GLU A 86 12.16 6.97 3.67
N THR A 87 12.15 7.76 2.60
CA THR A 87 11.03 8.66 2.29
C THR A 87 9.75 7.86 2.02
N CYS A 88 9.84 6.82 1.19
CA CYS A 88 8.72 5.93 0.90
C CYS A 88 8.19 5.24 2.16
N TYR A 89 9.09 4.70 2.99
CA TYR A 89 8.73 4.07 4.26
C TYR A 89 8.04 5.03 5.22
N THR A 90 8.58 6.24 5.37
CA THR A 90 7.99 7.27 6.24
C THR A 90 6.59 7.66 5.78
N GLN A 91 6.37 7.81 4.46
CA GLN A 91 5.03 8.05 3.91
C GLN A 91 4.05 6.92 4.22
N CYS A 92 4.48 5.65 4.09
CA CYS A 92 3.65 4.51 4.45
C CYS A 92 3.28 4.53 5.93
N ARG A 93 4.29 4.70 6.79
CA ARG A 93 4.14 4.72 8.25
C ARG A 93 3.18 5.82 8.68
N GLU A 94 3.39 7.05 8.21
CA GLU A 94 2.51 8.18 8.54
C GLU A 94 1.08 7.95 8.04
N ALA A 95 0.89 7.36 6.86
CA ALA A 95 -0.46 7.08 6.36
C ALA A 95 -1.20 6.02 7.20
N LEU A 96 -0.46 5.05 7.74
CA LEU A 96 -1.02 4.00 8.61
C LEU A 96 -1.23 4.49 10.05
N GLU A 97 -0.36 5.37 10.57
CA GLU A 97 -0.41 5.90 11.94
C GLU A 97 -1.36 7.09 12.11
N ARG A 98 -1.58 7.92 11.07
CA ARG A 98 -2.45 9.10 11.17
C ARG A 98 -3.85 8.72 11.62
N ASP A 99 -4.49 9.60 12.39
CA ASP A 99 -5.89 9.44 12.80
C ASP A 99 -6.77 9.07 11.60
N LEU A 100 -7.67 8.12 11.84
CA LEU A 100 -8.52 7.48 10.84
C LEU A 100 -9.44 8.44 10.08
N ASP A 101 -9.64 9.62 10.66
CA ASP A 101 -10.43 10.71 10.12
C ASP A 101 -9.77 11.38 8.90
N ARG A 102 -8.49 11.09 8.63
CA ARG A 102 -7.74 11.68 7.50
C ARG A 102 -7.98 11.02 6.14
N GLY A 103 -8.93 10.08 6.06
CA GLY A 103 -9.50 9.65 4.79
C GLY A 103 -8.51 8.93 3.88
N VAL A 104 -7.73 7.99 4.39
CA VAL A 104 -7.01 6.99 3.56
C VAL A 104 -7.42 5.61 4.04
N ASP A 105 -8.04 4.87 3.14
CA ASP A 105 -8.58 3.53 3.37
C ASP A 105 -7.57 2.45 2.94
N ILE A 106 -6.83 2.71 1.85
CA ILE A 106 -5.86 1.77 1.27
C ILE A 106 -4.50 2.44 1.10
N VAL A 107 -3.44 1.81 1.61
CA VAL A 107 -2.05 2.24 1.40
C VAL A 107 -1.33 1.18 0.56
N ILE A 108 -0.66 1.59 -0.51
CA ILE A 108 0.05 0.68 -1.43
C ILE A 108 1.53 1.05 -1.49
N VAL A 109 2.41 0.09 -1.27
CA VAL A 109 3.86 0.23 -1.52
C VAL A 109 4.18 -0.27 -2.93
N ASP A 110 4.46 0.65 -3.85
CA ASP A 110 4.91 0.35 -5.22
C ASP A 110 6.44 0.37 -5.33
N ASN A 111 7.05 -0.66 -4.77
CA ASN A 111 8.47 -0.93 -4.90
C ASN A 111 8.67 -2.36 -5.42
N THR A 112 9.88 -2.66 -5.89
CA THR A 112 10.22 -4.02 -6.36
C THR A 112 10.31 -5.02 -5.19
N ASN A 113 10.75 -4.56 -4.01
CA ASN A 113 10.87 -5.33 -2.76
C ASN A 113 11.52 -6.70 -2.99
N LEU A 114 12.59 -6.72 -3.80
CA LEU A 114 13.24 -7.96 -4.21
C LEU A 114 14.10 -8.52 -3.08
N ARG A 115 14.71 -7.65 -2.29
CA ARG A 115 15.52 -8.04 -1.13
C ARG A 115 14.63 -8.25 0.08
N GLU A 116 14.97 -9.25 0.89
CA GLU A 116 14.22 -9.62 2.08
C GLU A 116 14.05 -8.45 3.05
N HIS A 117 15.13 -7.76 3.40
CA HIS A 117 15.09 -6.58 4.28
C HIS A 117 14.27 -5.39 3.72
N GLU A 118 14.16 -5.26 2.40
CA GLU A 118 13.33 -4.21 1.78
C GLU A 118 11.85 -4.50 2.00
N PHE A 119 11.46 -5.78 2.03
CA PHE A 119 10.09 -6.22 2.30
C PHE A 119 9.78 -6.25 3.80
N GLU A 120 10.67 -6.85 4.60
CA GLU A 120 10.48 -7.06 6.04
C GLU A 120 10.20 -5.77 6.80
N ARG A 121 10.88 -4.68 6.45
CA ARG A 121 10.67 -3.38 7.10
C ARG A 121 9.21 -2.91 7.07
N TYR A 122 8.45 -3.28 6.03
CA TYR A 122 7.04 -2.91 5.91
C TYR A 122 6.12 -3.83 6.73
N LEU A 123 6.55 -5.05 7.07
CA LEU A 123 5.77 -5.95 7.90
C LEU A 123 5.58 -5.38 9.32
N ASP A 124 6.57 -4.65 9.83
CA ASP A 124 6.49 -4.02 11.15
C ASP A 124 5.45 -2.89 11.20
N LEU A 125 5.15 -2.25 10.07
CA LEU A 125 4.11 -1.22 9.99
C LEU A 125 2.69 -1.79 10.11
N HIS A 126 2.52 -3.07 9.80
CA HIS A 126 1.24 -3.77 9.89
C HIS A 126 0.85 -4.10 11.35
N ILE A 127 1.78 -3.96 12.31
CA ILE A 127 1.63 -4.43 13.69
C ILE A 127 0.68 -3.56 14.54
N LEU A 128 0.14 -2.45 14.01
CA LEU A 128 -0.83 -1.62 14.75
C LEU A 128 -2.27 -2.17 14.75
N CYS A 129 -2.57 -3.27 14.04
CA CYS A 129 -3.85 -3.98 14.16
C CYS A 129 -3.62 -5.38 14.78
N LEU A 130 -4.10 -5.59 16.00
CA LEU A 130 -3.93 -6.85 16.74
C LEU A 130 -4.92 -7.94 16.28
N SER A 131 -4.37 -9.07 15.79
CA SER A 131 -4.92 -10.46 15.74
C SER A 131 -5.80 -10.90 14.52
N PRO A 132 -5.97 -12.22 14.22
CA PRO A 132 -5.26 -12.89 13.11
C PRO A 132 -6.13 -13.77 12.16
N ILE A 133 -5.47 -14.34 11.12
CA ILE A 133 -5.84 -15.53 10.30
C ILE A 133 -6.69 -15.20 9.05
N LEU A 134 -6.18 -15.27 7.80
CA LEU A 134 -6.03 -16.49 6.99
C LEU A 134 -5.09 -16.32 5.77
N ALA A 135 -4.55 -17.46 5.33
CA ALA A 135 -3.42 -17.60 4.42
C ALA A 135 -3.85 -17.81 2.95
N GLY A 136 -3.00 -17.35 2.02
CA GLY A 136 -3.02 -17.77 0.61
C GLY A 136 -2.42 -16.75 -0.35
N TRP A 137 -1.10 -16.78 -0.52
CA TRP A 137 -0.29 -15.92 -1.41
C TRP A 137 -0.21 -14.44 -1.01
N ALA A 138 0.81 -14.09 -0.22
CA ALA A 138 1.42 -12.76 -0.07
C ALA A 138 0.47 -11.54 0.06
N VAL A 139 -0.77 -11.75 0.48
CA VAL A 139 -1.64 -10.76 1.08
C VAL A 139 -2.05 -11.37 2.41
N LYS A 140 -1.32 -11.02 3.46
CA LYS A 140 -1.87 -11.17 4.81
C LYS A 140 -2.87 -10.03 4.93
N SER A 141 -4.13 -10.33 4.69
CA SER A 141 -5.23 -9.50 5.13
C SER A 141 -5.28 -9.55 6.66
N CYS A 142 -5.43 -8.38 7.29
CA CYS A 142 -6.16 -8.28 8.55
C CYS A 142 -7.52 -8.97 8.40
#